data_AF-A0A1J5WFX4-F1
#
_entry.id   AF-A0A1J5WFX4-F1
#
_cell.length_a   1.000
_cell.length_b   1.000
_cell.length_c   1.000
_cell.angle_alpha   90.00
_cell.angle_beta   90.00
_cell.angle_gamma   90.00
#
_symmetry.space_group_name_H-M   'P 1'
#
loop_
_entity.id
_entity.type
_entity.pdbx_description
1 polymer ?
#
loop_
_entity_poly.entity_id
_entity_poly.type
_entity_poly.pdbx_seq_one_letter_code
_entity_poly.pdbx_strand_id
1 'polypeptide(L)'
;ETSTKIVVSKRIGIRGNACVLLFIELGPEISHLNIDEIQRQCRSPEIYMPRINIFLEENKINIRETQYGLRFLKKNITATEVCFFGNKGKNELLNTKITLVAEEMENICFRAKGLSVLSSITNKKINVRQMEVMDTAKCFSNEEKEEIRKKTFVIREKLYMRNTGILFMELLGNTVFIPVIEIEVDFY
;
A
#
# COMPACT_ATOMS: atom_id res chain seq x y z
N GLU A 1 -7.74 -27.60 23.11
CA GLU A 1 -6.97 -28.27 22.04
C GLU A 1 -5.84 -27.36 21.60
N THR A 2 -4.61 -27.81 21.75
CA THR A 2 -3.40 -27.10 21.30
C THR A 2 -3.31 -27.26 19.79
N SER A 3 -4.03 -26.44 19.03
CA SER A 3 -3.86 -26.42 17.58
C SER A 3 -2.44 -25.92 17.29
N THR A 4 -1.63 -26.75 16.66
CA THR A 4 -0.26 -26.39 16.27
C THR A 4 -0.31 -25.12 15.43
N LYS A 5 0.16 -24.00 15.98
CA LYS A 5 0.31 -22.74 15.27
C LYS A 5 1.75 -22.60 14.80
N ILE A 6 1.91 -22.23 13.53
CA ILE A 6 3.22 -21.90 12.96
C ILE A 6 3.51 -20.45 13.32
N VAL A 7 4.56 -20.22 14.11
CA VAL A 7 4.99 -18.86 14.47
C VAL A 7 5.91 -18.33 13.36
N VAL A 8 5.58 -17.15 12.84
CA VAL A 8 6.37 -16.45 11.83
C VAL A 8 6.76 -15.09 12.37
N SER A 9 8.05 -14.82 12.55
CA SER A 9 8.54 -13.54 13.09
C SER A 9 9.15 -12.63 12.02
N LYS A 10 9.96 -13.16 11.11
CA LYS A 10 10.77 -12.30 10.23
C LYS A 10 10.07 -11.83 8.96
N ARG A 11 9.40 -12.74 8.26
CA ARG A 11 8.86 -12.48 6.93
C ARG A 11 7.71 -13.44 6.61
N ILE A 12 6.64 -12.90 6.02
CA ILE A 12 5.57 -13.70 5.46
C ILE A 12 5.21 -13.21 4.05
N GLY A 13 5.05 -14.15 3.12
CA GLY A 13 4.49 -13.90 1.79
C GLY A 13 3.19 -14.67 1.65
N ILE A 14 2.10 -13.98 1.37
CA ILE A 14 0.77 -14.56 1.23
C ILE A 14 0.33 -14.39 -0.21
N ARG A 15 0.14 -15.50 -0.93
CA ARG A 15 -0.37 -15.50 -2.30
C ARG A 15 -1.54 -16.47 -2.42
N GLY A 16 -2.70 -15.96 -2.83
CA GLY A 16 -3.92 -16.75 -2.99
C GLY A 16 -4.90 -16.53 -1.83
N ASN A 17 -5.48 -17.61 -1.31
CA ASN A 17 -6.53 -17.51 -0.30
C ASN A 17 -5.94 -17.21 1.10
N ALA A 18 -6.38 -16.12 1.72
CA ALA A 18 -5.92 -15.71 3.05
C ALA A 18 -6.31 -16.68 4.19
N CYS A 19 -7.21 -17.66 3.95
CA CYS A 19 -7.61 -18.67 4.93
C CYS A 19 -6.44 -19.52 5.43
N VAL A 20 -5.33 -19.59 4.69
CA VAL A 20 -4.08 -20.21 5.15
C VAL A 20 -3.57 -19.60 6.46
N LEU A 21 -3.94 -18.35 6.77
CA LEU A 21 -3.53 -17.65 7.98
C LEU A 21 -4.22 -18.14 9.26
N LEU A 22 -5.23 -19.03 9.17
CA LEU A 22 -5.85 -19.64 10.35
C LEU A 22 -4.87 -20.46 11.20
N PHE A 23 -3.75 -20.89 10.61
CA PHE A 23 -2.74 -21.74 11.25
C PHE A 23 -1.46 -20.97 11.60
N ILE A 24 -1.44 -19.64 11.42
CA ILE A 24 -0.24 -18.81 11.59
C ILE A 24 -0.42 -17.88 12.78
N GLU A 25 0.67 -17.69 13.53
CA GLU A 25 0.83 -16.66 14.54
C GLU A 25 1.98 -15.73 14.13
N LEU A 26 1.76 -14.43 14.20
CA LEU A 26 2.75 -13.44 13.77
C LEU A 26 3.54 -12.92 14.97
N GLY A 27 4.86 -12.87 14.83
CA GLY A 27 5.74 -12.17 15.75
C GLY A 27 5.53 -10.65 15.70
N PRO A 28 6.01 -9.92 16.72
CA PRO A 28 5.86 -8.47 16.81
C PRO A 28 6.46 -7.73 15.61
N GLU A 29 7.51 -8.27 14.99
CA GLU A 29 8.24 -7.66 13.88
C GLU A 29 7.37 -7.52 12.63
N ILE A 30 6.51 -8.48 12.32
CA ILE A 30 5.59 -8.43 11.17
C ILE A 30 4.13 -8.13 11.58
N SER A 31 3.96 -7.41 12.69
CA SER A 31 2.65 -7.10 13.26
C SER A 31 1.83 -6.05 12.48
N HIS A 32 2.27 -5.68 11.28
CA HIS A 32 1.56 -4.80 10.34
C HIS A 32 0.24 -5.38 9.85
N LEU A 33 0.10 -6.71 9.89
CA LEU A 33 -1.11 -7.43 9.48
C LEU A 33 -2.09 -7.54 10.66
N ASN A 34 -3.35 -7.22 10.42
CA ASN A 34 -4.45 -7.54 11.32
C ASN A 34 -4.88 -9.00 11.11
N ILE A 35 -4.08 -9.93 11.61
CA ILE A 35 -4.31 -11.37 11.45
C ILE A 35 -5.63 -11.81 12.10
N ASP A 36 -6.01 -11.20 13.23
CA ASP A 36 -7.24 -11.52 13.94
C ASP A 36 -8.48 -11.26 13.07
N GLU A 37 -8.51 -10.12 12.36
CA GLU A 37 -9.59 -9.78 11.44
C GLU A 37 -9.65 -10.75 10.26
N ILE A 38 -8.49 -11.14 9.71
CA ILE A 38 -8.44 -12.14 8.64
C ILE A 38 -9.00 -13.47 9.13
N GLN A 39 -8.48 -13.97 10.26
CA GLN A 39 -8.90 -15.24 10.82
C GLN A 39 -10.39 -15.25 11.17
N ARG A 40 -10.94 -14.11 11.63
CA ARG A 40 -12.38 -13.93 11.84
C ARG A 40 -13.15 -14.05 10.52
N GLN A 41 -12.75 -13.34 9.47
CA GLN A 41 -13.40 -13.40 8.15
C GLN A 41 -13.30 -14.80 7.52
N CYS A 42 -12.19 -15.50 7.71
CA CYS A 42 -11.99 -16.86 7.19
C CYS A 42 -12.93 -17.90 7.82
N ARG A 43 -13.47 -17.61 9.02
CA ARG A 43 -14.42 -18.48 9.73
C ARG A 43 -15.88 -18.17 9.37
N SER A 44 -16.13 -17.12 8.58
CA SER A 44 -17.47 -16.72 8.15
C SER A 44 -17.83 -17.41 6.81
N PRO A 45 -18.88 -18.24 6.74
CA PRO A 45 -19.27 -18.96 5.52
C PRO A 45 -19.70 -18.05 4.35
N GLU A 46 -20.09 -16.82 4.65
CA GLU A 46 -20.77 -15.91 3.71
C GLU A 46 -19.82 -14.93 2.99
N ILE A 47 -18.56 -14.81 3.42
CA ILE A 47 -17.66 -13.78 2.90
C ILE A 47 -16.79 -14.37 1.78
N TYR A 48 -17.06 -13.96 0.53
CA TYR A 48 -16.12 -14.18 -0.56
C TYR A 48 -14.81 -13.45 -0.26
N MET A 49 -13.71 -14.20 -0.17
CA MET A 49 -12.39 -13.63 0.06
C MET A 49 -11.56 -13.68 -1.24
N PRO A 50 -11.29 -12.52 -1.86
CA PRO A 50 -10.43 -12.41 -3.02
C PRO A 50 -9.04 -12.96 -2.76
N ARG A 51 -8.37 -13.41 -3.83
CA ARG A 51 -6.95 -13.74 -3.78
C ARG A 51 -6.16 -12.49 -3.40
N ILE A 52 -5.31 -12.61 -2.38
CA ILE A 52 -4.39 -11.56 -1.98
C ILE A 52 -2.97 -11.92 -2.38
N ASN A 53 -2.14 -10.89 -2.59
CA ASN A 53 -0.72 -11.02 -2.79
C ASN A 53 -0.02 -9.97 -1.92
N ILE A 54 0.44 -10.36 -0.73
CA ILE A 54 1.06 -9.45 0.25
C ILE A 54 2.38 -10.04 0.71
N PHE A 55 3.42 -9.23 0.76
CA PHE A 55 4.68 -9.55 1.43
C PHE A 55 4.90 -8.58 2.59
N LEU A 56 5.23 -9.12 3.75
CA LEU A 56 5.51 -8.38 4.97
C LEU A 56 6.85 -8.80 5.53
N GLU A 57 7.65 -7.81 5.90
CA GLU A 57 8.89 -7.91 6.65
C GLU A 57 8.84 -6.84 7.75
N GLU A 58 9.84 -6.82 8.63
CA GLU A 58 9.86 -5.96 9.82
C GLU A 58 9.50 -4.49 9.54
N ASN A 59 10.12 -3.89 8.52
CA ASN A 59 9.93 -2.49 8.17
C ASN A 59 9.35 -2.29 6.77
N LYS A 60 8.87 -3.37 6.13
CA LYS A 60 8.48 -3.36 4.72
C LYS A 60 7.13 -4.04 4.48
N ILE A 61 6.27 -3.35 3.75
CA ILE A 61 4.98 -3.85 3.29
C ILE A 61 4.94 -3.76 1.77
N ASN A 62 4.62 -4.86 1.10
CA ASN A 62 4.41 -4.87 -0.34
C ASN A 62 3.06 -5.53 -0.66
N ILE A 63 2.09 -4.74 -1.12
CA ILE A 63 0.81 -5.24 -1.59
C ILE A 63 0.87 -5.29 -3.11
N ARG A 64 0.60 -6.48 -3.65
CA ARG A 64 0.57 -6.75 -5.09
C ARG A 64 -0.83 -7.14 -5.53
N GLU A 65 -1.06 -7.00 -6.83
CA GLU A 65 -2.25 -7.44 -7.56
C GLU A 65 -3.54 -6.69 -7.18
N THR A 66 -4.06 -6.89 -5.97
CA THR A 66 -5.31 -6.31 -5.50
C THR A 66 -5.09 -5.38 -4.33
N GLN A 67 -5.72 -4.20 -4.39
CA GLN A 67 -5.77 -3.30 -3.25
C GLN A 67 -6.54 -3.90 -2.07
N TYR A 68 -7.34 -4.95 -2.28
CA TYR A 68 -8.11 -5.62 -1.21
C TYR A 68 -7.24 -6.02 -0.02
N GLY A 69 -5.95 -6.31 -0.26
CA GLY A 69 -4.97 -6.56 0.79
C GLY A 69 -4.84 -5.44 1.83
N LEU A 70 -5.19 -4.19 1.49
CA LEU A 70 -5.23 -3.06 2.42
C LEU A 70 -6.18 -3.28 3.58
N ARG A 71 -7.30 -4.00 3.39
CA ARG A 71 -8.27 -4.27 4.47
C ARG A 71 -7.64 -5.01 5.63
N PHE A 72 -6.67 -5.85 5.30
CA PHE A 72 -5.98 -6.75 6.20
C PHE A 72 -4.78 -6.12 6.88
N LEU A 73 -4.35 -4.95 6.46
CA LEU A 73 -3.36 -4.19 7.21
C LEU A 73 -4.01 -3.55 8.45
N LYS A 74 -3.20 -3.39 9.51
CA LYS A 74 -3.52 -2.46 10.59
C LYS A 74 -3.75 -1.07 10.01
N LYS A 75 -4.62 -0.30 10.67
CA LYS A 75 -4.97 1.05 10.21
C LYS A 75 -3.82 2.04 10.39
N ASN A 76 -2.94 1.80 11.35
CA ASN A 76 -1.73 2.58 11.59
C ASN A 76 -0.54 1.78 11.06
N ILE A 77 0.06 2.24 9.97
CA ILE A 77 1.20 1.61 9.32
C ILE A 77 2.49 2.19 9.90
N THR A 78 3.26 1.36 10.60
CA THR A 78 4.56 1.72 11.19
C THR A 78 5.75 1.35 10.30
N ALA A 79 5.54 0.56 9.25
CA ALA A 79 6.57 0.21 8.27
C ALA A 79 7.13 1.46 7.60
N THR A 80 8.46 1.51 7.45
CA THR A 80 9.17 2.63 6.82
C THR A 80 9.25 2.50 5.31
N GLU A 81 9.05 1.30 4.77
CA GLU A 81 8.94 1.03 3.33
C GLU A 81 7.58 0.44 2.97
N VAL A 82 6.84 1.12 2.08
CA VAL A 82 5.52 0.63 1.66
C VAL A 82 5.35 0.69 0.15
N CYS A 83 5.02 -0.44 -0.47
CA CYS A 83 4.76 -0.54 -1.89
C CYS A 83 3.31 -0.98 -2.16
N PHE A 84 2.59 -0.19 -2.96
CA PHE A 84 1.24 -0.51 -3.41
C PHE A 84 1.22 -0.72 -4.92
N PHE A 85 0.95 -1.96 -5.33
CA PHE A 85 0.81 -2.31 -6.74
C PHE A 85 -0.61 -2.79 -7.01
N GLY A 86 -1.18 -2.35 -8.12
CA GLY A 86 -2.52 -2.74 -8.54
C GLY A 86 -2.54 -3.32 -9.95
N ASN A 87 -3.34 -4.36 -10.17
CA ASN A 87 -3.60 -4.90 -11.51
C ASN A 87 -4.37 -3.89 -12.36
N LYS A 88 -4.24 -4.00 -13.69
CA LYS A 88 -4.93 -3.12 -14.65
C LYS A 88 -6.48 -3.29 -14.68
N GLY A 89 -7.05 -4.25 -13.94
CA GLY A 89 -8.50 -4.63 -13.90
C GLY A 89 -9.39 -3.86 -12.90
N LYS A 90 -10.64 -4.30 -12.67
CA LYS A 90 -11.66 -3.58 -11.86
C LYS A 90 -11.12 -3.11 -10.50
N ASN A 91 -11.33 -1.82 -10.20
CA ASN A 91 -11.09 -1.23 -8.88
C ASN A 91 -12.17 -1.73 -7.94
N GLU A 92 -11.80 -2.55 -6.96
CA GLU A 92 -12.55 -2.53 -5.71
C GLU A 92 -12.13 -1.26 -4.99
N LEU A 93 -12.92 -0.19 -5.17
CA LEU A 93 -12.80 1.04 -4.39
C LEU A 93 -12.89 0.66 -2.91
N LEU A 94 -11.77 0.76 -2.21
CA LEU A 94 -11.73 0.42 -0.81
C LEU A 94 -11.98 1.68 0.00
N ASN A 95 -13.14 1.69 0.66
CA ASN A 95 -13.44 2.57 1.80
C ASN A 95 -12.49 2.34 3.00
N THR A 96 -11.39 1.60 2.81
CA THR A 96 -10.42 1.30 3.84
C THR A 96 -9.53 2.51 4.00
N LYS A 97 -9.62 3.16 5.15
CA LYS A 97 -8.74 4.26 5.52
C LYS A 97 -7.49 3.73 6.21
N ILE A 98 -6.33 4.24 5.85
CA ILE A 98 -5.05 3.91 6.51
C ILE A 98 -4.31 5.20 6.89
N THR A 99 -3.53 5.14 7.95
CA THR A 99 -2.70 6.23 8.45
C THR A 99 -1.25 5.75 8.48
N LEU A 100 -0.37 6.50 7.84
CA LEU A 100 1.08 6.30 7.92
C LEU A 100 1.57 6.95 9.21
N VAL A 101 2.10 6.15 10.14
CA VAL A 101 2.55 6.59 11.47
C VAL A 101 4.04 6.35 11.71
N ALA A 102 4.76 5.80 10.72
CA ALA A 102 6.20 5.67 10.76
C ALA A 102 6.85 7.03 11.04
N GLU A 103 7.72 7.11 12.06
CA GLU A 103 8.44 8.33 12.44
C GLU A 103 9.29 8.83 11.25
N GLU A 104 10.02 7.91 10.63
CA GLU A 104 10.86 8.17 9.46
C GLU A 104 10.43 7.27 8.29
N MET A 105 9.44 7.73 7.52
CA MET A 105 9.07 7.02 6.29
C MET A 105 10.21 7.14 5.26
N GLU A 106 10.79 6.00 4.91
CA GLU A 106 11.94 5.85 4.02
C GLU A 106 11.48 5.88 2.56
N ASN A 107 10.60 4.95 2.17
CA ASN A 107 10.16 4.84 0.78
C ASN A 107 8.66 4.55 0.68
N ILE A 108 8.00 5.21 -0.26
CA ILE A 108 6.65 4.85 -0.69
C ILE A 108 6.62 4.67 -2.21
N CYS A 109 6.22 3.49 -2.65
CA CYS A 109 6.21 3.11 -4.06
C CYS A 109 4.80 2.80 -4.54
N PHE A 110 4.41 3.38 -5.67
CA PHE A 110 3.13 3.19 -6.32
C PHE A 110 3.32 2.70 -7.73
N ARG A 111 2.65 1.59 -8.07
CA ARG A 111 2.68 1.05 -9.44
C ARG A 111 1.29 0.77 -9.98
N ALA A 112 1.10 1.11 -11.26
CA ALA A 112 -0.15 0.89 -11.96
C ALA A 112 -1.32 1.47 -11.16
N LYS A 113 -2.31 0.65 -10.80
CA LYS A 113 -3.46 1.16 -10.04
C LYS A 113 -3.16 1.44 -8.56
N GLY A 114 -2.01 1.03 -8.06
CA GLY A 114 -1.60 1.26 -6.67
C GLY A 114 -1.61 2.72 -6.24
N LEU A 115 -1.46 3.67 -7.17
CA LEU A 115 -1.49 5.09 -6.86
C LEU A 115 -2.84 5.58 -6.29
N SER A 116 -3.96 4.92 -6.60
CA SER A 116 -5.27 5.31 -6.03
C SER A 116 -5.34 5.12 -4.51
N VAL A 117 -4.43 4.34 -3.90
CA VAL A 117 -4.32 4.21 -2.44
C VAL A 117 -4.03 5.55 -1.77
N LEU A 118 -3.51 6.54 -2.49
CA LEU A 118 -3.35 7.90 -1.97
C LEU A 118 -4.68 8.50 -1.47
N SER A 119 -5.82 8.21 -2.09
CA SER A 119 -7.13 8.69 -1.61
C SER A 119 -7.56 8.01 -0.30
N SER A 120 -7.11 6.78 -0.06
CA SER A 120 -7.35 5.99 1.15
C SER A 120 -6.44 6.37 2.33
N ILE A 121 -5.31 7.04 2.07
CA ILE A 121 -4.41 7.51 3.12
C ILE A 121 -5.02 8.73 3.81
N THR A 122 -5.17 8.69 5.13
CA THR A 122 -5.80 9.76 5.93
C THR A 122 -4.87 10.95 6.17
N ASN A 123 -3.55 10.73 6.13
CA ASN A 123 -2.56 11.78 6.35
C ASN A 123 -2.79 12.94 5.37
N LYS A 124 -2.88 14.17 5.91
CA LYS A 124 -2.87 15.39 5.10
C LYS A 124 -1.49 15.71 4.57
N LYS A 125 -0.45 15.42 5.35
CA LYS A 125 0.96 15.58 4.98
C LYS A 125 1.60 14.21 4.81
N ILE A 126 2.11 13.93 3.61
CA ILE A 126 2.86 12.72 3.28
C ILE A 126 4.34 13.10 3.27
N ASN A 127 5.08 12.70 4.30
CA ASN A 127 6.49 13.05 4.46
C ASN A 127 7.37 11.80 4.32
N VAL A 128 8.12 11.72 3.23
CA VAL A 128 8.92 10.54 2.86
C VAL A 128 10.31 10.95 2.40
N ARG A 129 11.32 10.09 2.54
CA ARG A 129 12.62 10.35 1.92
C ARG A 129 12.54 10.16 0.41
N GLN A 130 12.01 9.02 0.00
CA GLN A 130 11.92 8.60 -1.39
C GLN A 130 10.48 8.27 -1.77
N MET A 131 10.11 8.65 -2.99
CA MET A 131 8.80 8.35 -3.56
C MET A 131 8.98 7.83 -4.98
N GLU A 132 8.33 6.72 -5.28
CA GLU A 132 8.36 6.10 -6.61
C GLU A 132 6.95 6.01 -7.18
N VAL A 133 6.75 6.50 -8.41
CA VAL A 133 5.46 6.43 -9.11
C VAL A 133 5.65 5.91 -10.52
N MET A 134 5.19 4.69 -10.79
CA MET A 134 5.48 3.97 -12.03
C MET A 134 4.22 3.48 -12.74
N ASP A 135 4.21 3.58 -14.08
CA ASP A 135 3.25 2.89 -14.96
C ASP A 135 1.77 3.11 -14.57
N THR A 136 1.39 4.30 -14.08
CA THR A 136 0.04 4.56 -13.59
C THR A 136 -0.98 4.42 -14.73
N ALA A 137 -2.00 3.57 -14.56
CA ALA A 137 -3.11 3.53 -15.53
C ALA A 137 -3.96 4.81 -15.41
N LYS A 138 -5.07 4.94 -16.15
CA LYS A 138 -6.09 5.98 -15.86
C LYS A 138 -6.61 5.77 -14.42
N CYS A 139 -5.97 6.41 -13.44
CA CYS A 139 -5.99 5.94 -12.05
C CYS A 139 -6.93 6.68 -11.12
N PHE A 140 -7.42 7.86 -11.50
CA PHE A 140 -8.21 8.69 -10.59
C PHE A 140 -9.57 9.06 -11.17
N SER A 141 -10.61 8.88 -10.37
CA SER A 141 -11.84 9.65 -10.51
C SER A 141 -11.58 11.13 -10.22
N ASN A 142 -12.50 12.01 -10.64
CA ASN A 142 -12.41 13.43 -10.29
C ASN A 142 -12.40 13.63 -8.76
N GLU A 143 -13.15 12.82 -8.02
CA GLU A 143 -13.19 12.85 -6.56
C GLU A 143 -11.84 12.46 -5.95
N GLU A 144 -11.19 11.40 -6.46
CA GLU A 144 -9.86 11.00 -6.00
C GLU A 144 -8.81 12.09 -6.28
N LYS A 145 -8.86 12.74 -7.45
CA LYS A 145 -7.95 13.86 -7.76
C LYS A 145 -8.12 14.99 -6.75
N GLU A 146 -9.36 15.38 -6.42
CA GLU A 146 -9.63 16.45 -5.46
C GLU A 146 -9.19 16.08 -4.04
N GLU A 147 -9.40 14.84 -3.59
CA GLU A 147 -8.91 14.37 -2.29
C GLU A 147 -7.39 14.35 -2.20
N ILE A 148 -6.71 13.95 -3.27
CA ILE A 148 -5.25 13.89 -3.30
C ILE A 148 -4.64 15.29 -3.38
N ARG A 149 -5.25 16.22 -4.13
CA ARG A 149 -4.80 17.63 -4.21
C ARG A 149 -4.86 18.38 -2.88
N LYS A 150 -5.71 17.95 -1.95
CA LYS A 150 -5.75 18.48 -0.58
C LYS A 150 -4.56 18.05 0.27
N LYS A 151 -3.73 17.12 -0.22
CA LYS A 151 -2.56 16.60 0.49
C LYS A 151 -1.31 17.41 0.17
N THR A 152 -0.43 17.51 1.16
CA THR A 152 0.91 18.08 1.01
C THR A 152 1.92 16.95 0.95
N PHE A 153 2.70 16.91 -0.12
CA PHE A 153 3.82 15.98 -0.26
C PHE A 153 5.12 16.66 0.17
N VAL A 154 5.90 16.00 1.00
CA VAL A 154 7.25 16.42 1.39
C VAL A 154 8.18 15.25 1.07
N ILE A 155 8.96 15.41 0.01
CA ILE A 155 9.90 14.40 -0.49
C ILE A 155 11.30 14.91 -0.17
N ARG A 156 11.99 14.26 0.77
CA ARG A 156 13.24 14.77 1.36
C ARG A 156 14.49 14.46 0.54
N GLU A 157 14.44 13.49 -0.37
CA GLU A 157 15.59 13.11 -1.18
C GLU A 157 15.23 13.01 -2.66
N LYS A 158 14.33 12.09 -3.03
CA LYS A 158 14.12 11.72 -4.43
C LYS A 158 12.67 11.38 -4.78
N LEU A 159 12.18 11.98 -5.86
CA LEU A 159 10.99 11.52 -6.57
C LEU A 159 11.42 10.81 -7.85
N TYR A 160 11.15 9.51 -7.95
CA TYR A 160 11.33 8.75 -9.17
C TYR A 160 9.98 8.51 -9.85
N MET A 161 9.90 8.81 -11.14
CA MET A 161 8.69 8.61 -11.94
C MET A 161 9.03 7.86 -13.22
N ARG A 162 8.15 6.94 -13.61
CA ARG A 162 8.29 6.18 -14.85
C ARG A 162 7.02 6.16 -15.69
N ASN A 163 7.18 6.37 -17.00
CA ASN A 163 6.11 6.28 -18.00
C ASN A 163 4.91 7.17 -17.63
N THR A 164 3.71 6.60 -17.62
CA THR A 164 2.49 7.31 -17.23
C THR A 164 2.50 7.80 -15.78
N GLY A 165 3.41 7.31 -14.93
CA GLY A 165 3.61 7.82 -13.58
C GLY A 165 3.94 9.31 -13.50
N ILE A 166 4.45 9.89 -14.58
CA ILE A 166 4.69 11.34 -14.73
C ILE A 166 3.41 12.18 -14.52
N LEU A 167 2.23 11.61 -14.80
CA LEU A 167 0.94 12.27 -14.57
C LEU A 167 0.67 12.57 -13.09
N PHE A 168 1.41 11.96 -12.16
CA PHE A 168 1.36 12.30 -10.74
C PHE A 168 1.68 13.77 -10.47
N MET A 169 2.47 14.43 -11.33
CA MET A 169 2.76 15.85 -11.20
C MET A 169 1.51 16.74 -11.25
N GLU A 170 0.41 16.31 -11.89
CA GLU A 170 -0.87 17.04 -11.89
C GLU A 170 -1.53 17.12 -10.48
N LEU A 171 -1.09 16.26 -9.56
CA LEU A 171 -1.59 16.16 -8.19
C LEU A 171 -0.68 16.87 -7.19
N LEU A 172 0.54 17.23 -7.60
CA LEU A 172 1.44 18.04 -6.79
C LEU A 172 0.90 19.47 -6.79
N GLY A 173 0.33 19.90 -5.66
CA GLY A 173 -0.18 21.26 -5.49
C GLY A 173 0.91 22.34 -5.58
N ASN A 174 0.54 23.60 -5.33
CA ASN A 174 1.32 24.78 -5.70
C ASN A 174 2.73 24.92 -5.07
N THR A 175 3.11 24.14 -4.05
CA THR A 175 4.48 24.18 -3.49
C THR A 175 4.92 22.80 -2.99
N VAL A 176 5.71 22.10 -3.80
CA VAL A 176 6.41 20.87 -3.40
C VAL A 176 7.88 21.09 -3.69
N PHE A 177 8.71 21.20 -2.65
CA PHE A 177 10.16 21.19 -2.81
C PHE A 177 10.61 19.73 -2.96
N ILE A 178 11.24 19.41 -4.10
CA ILE A 178 11.74 18.07 -4.40
C ILE A 178 13.23 18.21 -4.74
N PRO A 179 14.14 17.66 -3.91
CA PRO A 179 15.58 17.84 -4.12
C PRO A 179 16.07 17.18 -5.40
N VAL A 180 15.61 15.97 -5.70
CA VAL A 180 15.96 15.21 -6.91
C VAL A 180 14.70 14.66 -7.56
N ILE A 181 14.53 14.92 -8.86
CA ILE A 181 13.50 14.28 -9.69
C ILE A 181 14.19 13.44 -10.75
N GLU A 182 13.86 12.16 -10.81
CA GLU A 182 14.29 11.25 -11.87
C GLU A 182 13.07 10.78 -12.67
N ILE A 183 13.15 10.93 -13.99
CA ILE A 183 12.06 10.58 -14.91
C ILE A 183 12.60 9.58 -15.94
N GLU A 184 12.03 8.38 -15.94
CA GLU A 184 12.30 7.34 -16.93
C GLU A 184 11.11 7.25 -17.89
N VAL A 185 11.36 7.35 -19.20
CA VAL A 185 10.36 7.20 -20.26
C VAL A 185 10.78 6.06 -21.17
N ASP A 186 10.06 4.96 -21.10
CA ASP A 186 10.22 3.86 -22.05
C ASP A 186 9.23 4.01 -23.20
N PHE A 187 9.75 3.94 -24.41
CA PHE A 187 8.94 3.82 -25.62
C PHE A 187 8.64 2.33 -25.84
N TYR A 188 7.36 1.96 -25.71
CA TYR A 188 6.80 0.72 -26.26
C TYR A 188 5.86 1.05 -27.40
#